data_AF-A0A2N2JVM6-F1
#
_entry.id   AF-A0A2N2JVM6-F1
#
_cell.length_a   1.000
_cell.length_b   1.000
_cell.length_c   1.000
_cell.angle_alpha   90.00
_cell.angle_beta   90.00
_cell.angle_gamma   90.00
#
_symmetry.space_group_name_H-M   'P 1'
#
loop_
_entity.id
_entity.type
_entity.pdbx_description
1 polymer ?
#
loop_
_entity_poly.entity_id
_entity_poly.type
_entity_poly.pdbx_seq_one_letter_code
_entity_poly.pdbx_strand_id
1 'polypeptide(L)'
;MPFVTPSHSEASDAGARGEPCQLPCFDAQPRYHTISILHGNSFLDRHFSRRYHTNMRPYDNEKLNLFPLHVRTAYADLLNRLQDLEASNILASFTSCSLFVKRVGGDEYIYAQGRVADGTTRQVYVSPYDAAGRALIERFRKARADAANEKSAIDMSAKALRAAGMMRLDPVEWRVVNALAEDGIFRVGGVLVGTIAYRCIVNLLGVRLLSASSVTADVDIAGKTIPVGIIPDVVCPQTALERLEMGFSPMMEADPALYGSRFKAREGEFKVEFLTPLTGRDSGPGRRTEIRQLGVPAVPLRFLDYLIEEPLPAVALGRRPVLVRVPQPARYAVHKLILAQERDKKRFALKAQKDLEQSSDLQRVLETLDPEVLAEAFEDARGRGPGWIKRIEAGQKAMKRLLGNP
;
A
#
# COMPACT_ATOMS: atom_id res chain seq x y z
N MET A 1 -56.08 -14.26 11.30
CA MET A 1 -56.65 -15.06 10.20
C MET A 1 -55.76 -14.89 8.97
N PRO A 2 -55.30 -15.96 8.33
CA PRO A 2 -54.60 -15.89 7.05
C PRO A 2 -55.55 -16.14 5.86
N PHE A 3 -55.27 -15.52 4.71
CA PHE A 3 -55.70 -15.96 3.39
C PHE A 3 -54.44 -15.94 2.50
N VAL A 4 -53.89 -17.05 2.01
CA VAL A 4 -54.46 -18.11 1.13
C VAL A 4 -54.54 -17.64 -0.32
N THR A 5 -53.59 -18.14 -1.11
CA THR A 5 -53.56 -18.14 -2.58
C THR A 5 -54.50 -19.19 -3.15
N PRO A 6 -54.94 -19.02 -4.40
CA PRO A 6 -55.14 -20.15 -5.30
C PRO A 6 -54.25 -20.08 -6.55
N SER A 7 -53.84 -21.25 -7.04
CA SER A 7 -53.13 -21.50 -8.29
C SER A 7 -53.96 -22.46 -9.15
N HIS A 8 -53.99 -22.28 -10.48
CA HIS A 8 -54.26 -23.27 -11.55
C HIS A 8 -54.01 -22.51 -12.89
N SER A 9 -53.23 -22.98 -13.88
CA SER A 9 -53.40 -24.11 -14.81
C SER A 9 -54.64 -23.95 -15.72
N GLU A 10 -54.62 -24.22 -17.04
CA GLU A 10 -53.79 -25.15 -17.84
C GLU A 10 -53.39 -24.63 -19.25
N ALA A 11 -52.76 -25.53 -20.01
CA ALA A 11 -52.48 -25.69 -21.46
C ALA A 11 -53.62 -25.29 -22.45
N SER A 12 -53.54 -25.39 -23.79
CA SER A 12 -52.58 -25.94 -24.80
C SER A 12 -52.72 -25.15 -26.15
N ASP A 13 -52.23 -25.48 -27.37
CA ASP A 13 -51.43 -26.56 -28.01
C ASP A 13 -50.78 -26.06 -29.34
N ALA A 14 -49.94 -26.88 -30.00
CA ALA A 14 -49.45 -26.82 -31.40
C ALA A 14 -48.55 -25.63 -31.80
N GLY A 15 -47.61 -25.70 -32.76
CA GLY A 15 -47.10 -26.78 -33.65
C GLY A 15 -46.24 -26.12 -34.78
N ALA A 16 -45.41 -26.78 -35.61
CA ALA A 16 -44.94 -28.17 -35.67
C ALA A 16 -43.70 -28.32 -36.60
N ARG A 17 -42.84 -29.34 -36.36
CA ARG A 17 -41.92 -30.08 -37.29
C ARG A 17 -40.95 -29.32 -38.26
N GLY A 18 -39.66 -29.70 -38.26
CA GLY A 18 -38.75 -29.46 -39.41
C GLY A 18 -37.24 -29.67 -39.18
N GLU A 19 -36.70 -30.84 -39.50
CA GLU A 19 -35.26 -31.21 -39.51
C GLU A 19 -35.00 -32.16 -40.72
N PRO A 20 -33.75 -32.52 -41.09
CA PRO A 20 -32.49 -31.74 -41.14
C PRO A 20 -31.70 -31.98 -42.47
N CYS A 21 -30.55 -31.31 -42.73
CA CYS A 21 -29.54 -31.86 -43.68
C CYS A 21 -28.08 -31.32 -43.58
N GLN A 22 -27.16 -32.24 -43.25
CA GLN A 22 -25.79 -32.49 -43.76
C GLN A 22 -24.79 -31.36 -44.13
N LEU A 23 -23.71 -31.30 -43.34
CA LEU A 23 -22.26 -31.37 -43.67
C LEU A 23 -21.77 -31.24 -45.14
N PRO A 24 -20.58 -30.63 -45.36
CA PRO A 24 -19.35 -31.45 -45.43
C PRO A 24 -18.13 -30.90 -44.67
N CYS A 25 -17.13 -31.77 -44.46
CA CYS A 25 -15.81 -31.44 -43.87
C CYS A 25 -14.81 -30.95 -44.93
N PHE A 26 -13.75 -30.25 -44.50
CA PHE A 26 -12.47 -30.21 -45.24
C PHE A 26 -11.28 -30.12 -44.29
N ASP A 27 -10.19 -30.78 -44.65
CA ASP A 27 -8.95 -30.94 -43.88
C ASP A 27 -7.77 -30.33 -44.64
N ALA A 28 -6.89 -29.59 -43.94
CA ALA A 28 -5.67 -29.01 -44.52
C ALA A 28 -4.67 -28.51 -43.46
N GLN A 29 -3.40 -28.90 -43.60
CA GLN A 29 -2.28 -28.52 -42.74
C GLN A 29 -1.55 -27.21 -43.18
N PRO A 30 -0.62 -26.64 -42.38
CA PRO A 30 -0.35 -25.20 -42.41
C PRO A 30 0.59 -24.73 -43.52
N ARG A 31 0.47 -23.45 -43.91
CA ARG A 31 1.41 -22.75 -44.80
C ARG A 31 2.38 -21.89 -44.02
N TYR A 32 3.68 -22.18 -44.15
CA TYR A 32 4.75 -21.26 -43.79
C TYR A 32 4.77 -20.08 -44.77
N HIS A 33 4.85 -18.84 -44.29
CA HIS A 33 5.17 -17.66 -45.08
C HIS A 33 6.29 -16.86 -44.41
N THR A 34 7.49 -17.00 -44.96
CA THR A 34 8.66 -16.17 -44.62
C THR A 34 8.56 -14.86 -45.39
N ILE A 35 8.44 -13.72 -44.71
CA ILE A 35 8.59 -12.39 -45.33
C ILE A 35 9.63 -11.57 -44.57
N SER A 36 10.46 -10.90 -45.36
CA SER A 36 11.74 -10.28 -45.01
C SER A 36 11.70 -9.17 -43.96
N ILE A 37 12.85 -8.99 -43.32
CA ILE A 37 13.25 -7.83 -42.53
C ILE A 37 13.00 -6.53 -43.30
N LEU A 38 12.36 -5.55 -42.65
CA LEU A 38 12.46 -4.13 -43.00
C LEU A 38 12.91 -3.34 -41.77
N HIS A 39 13.87 -2.44 -41.95
CA HIS A 39 14.41 -1.62 -40.87
C HIS A 39 13.48 -0.43 -40.58
N GLY A 40 12.87 -0.40 -39.39
CA GLY A 40 12.12 0.74 -38.86
C GLY A 40 12.86 1.39 -37.69
N ASN A 41 13.16 2.70 -37.79
CA ASN A 41 14.05 3.40 -36.87
C ASN A 41 13.59 3.36 -35.40
N SER A 42 14.46 2.87 -34.51
CA SER A 42 14.26 2.85 -33.06
C SER A 42 14.56 4.20 -32.41
N PHE A 43 13.58 5.11 -32.44
CA PHE A 43 13.73 6.49 -31.94
C PHE A 43 12.74 6.82 -30.81
N LEU A 44 12.96 6.27 -29.60
CA LEU A 44 12.42 6.81 -28.34
C LEU A 44 13.04 6.24 -27.03
N ASP A 45 13.91 5.24 -27.07
CA ASP A 45 14.44 4.58 -25.86
C ASP A 45 15.87 5.01 -25.48
N ARG A 46 16.05 6.30 -25.10
CA ARG A 46 17.36 6.84 -24.66
C ARG A 46 17.36 7.69 -23.39
N HIS A 47 16.22 7.89 -22.74
CA HIS A 47 16.12 8.75 -21.54
C HIS A 47 16.04 7.99 -20.20
N PHE A 48 15.78 6.68 -20.18
CA PHE A 48 15.68 5.92 -18.92
C PHE A 48 17.05 5.43 -18.39
N SER A 49 17.99 5.10 -19.27
CA SER A 49 19.23 4.38 -18.91
C SER A 49 20.43 5.25 -18.48
N ARG A 50 20.26 6.58 -18.34
CA ARG A 50 21.39 7.54 -18.22
C ARG A 50 21.73 8.02 -16.79
N ARG A 51 21.41 7.23 -15.75
CA ARG A 51 21.72 7.56 -14.33
C ARG A 51 22.39 6.45 -13.50
N TYR A 52 22.72 5.28 -14.08
CA TYR A 52 23.26 4.13 -13.32
C TYR A 52 24.73 3.78 -13.60
N HIS A 53 25.47 4.60 -14.35
CA HIS A 53 26.90 4.39 -14.63
C HIS A 53 27.70 5.70 -14.54
N THR A 54 28.31 5.96 -13.38
CA THR A 54 29.75 5.79 -13.09
C THR A 54 30.17 6.66 -11.91
N ASN A 55 30.35 6.05 -10.74
CA ASN A 55 31.24 6.49 -9.65
C ASN A 55 31.21 5.45 -8.51
N MET A 56 31.70 4.24 -8.79
CA MET A 56 32.12 3.35 -7.70
C MET A 56 33.39 3.93 -7.10
N ARG A 57 33.25 4.64 -5.97
CA ARG A 57 34.34 4.79 -5.01
C ARG A 57 34.66 3.40 -4.41
N PRO A 58 35.83 3.20 -3.80
CA PRO A 58 36.02 2.08 -2.89
C PRO A 58 34.90 2.06 -1.85
N TYR A 59 34.46 0.85 -1.45
CA TYR A 59 33.59 0.66 -0.29
C TYR A 59 34.45 0.79 0.99
N ASP A 60 34.97 1.99 1.22
CA ASP A 60 35.71 2.34 2.43
C ASP A 60 34.77 2.35 3.65
N ASN A 61 35.36 2.27 4.85
CA ASN A 61 34.65 2.36 6.13
C ASN A 61 34.12 3.78 6.42
N GLU A 62 33.25 4.30 5.55
CA GLU A 62 32.50 5.53 5.80
C GLU A 62 31.54 5.32 6.98
N LYS A 63 31.70 6.15 8.02
CA LYS A 63 30.83 6.18 9.21
C LYS A 63 29.36 6.25 8.80
N LEU A 64 28.51 5.46 9.45
CA LEU A 64 27.07 5.42 9.20
C LEU A 64 26.48 6.83 9.12
N ASN A 65 25.92 7.17 7.95
CA ASN A 65 25.47 8.53 7.62
C ASN A 65 24.12 8.87 8.27
N LEU A 66 24.13 8.92 9.61
CA LEU A 66 22.99 9.28 10.45
C LEU A 66 22.62 10.76 10.29
N PHE A 67 21.33 11.05 10.33
CA PHE A 67 20.86 12.41 10.58
C PHE A 67 21.27 12.85 12.00
N PRO A 68 21.57 14.15 12.22
CA PRO A 68 21.85 14.70 13.54
C PRO A 68 20.73 14.37 14.54
N LEU A 69 21.08 14.19 15.82
CA LEU A 69 20.16 13.71 16.85
C LEU A 69 18.83 14.50 16.87
N HIS A 70 18.87 15.83 16.80
CA HIS A 70 17.68 16.68 16.79
C HIS A 70 16.72 16.39 15.61
N VAL A 71 17.22 15.96 14.45
CA VAL A 71 16.38 15.56 13.31
C VAL A 71 15.74 14.20 13.55
N ARG A 72 16.47 13.27 14.17
CA ARG A 72 15.94 11.94 14.54
C ARG A 72 14.89 12.04 15.65
N THR A 73 15.11 12.88 16.66
CA THR A 73 14.11 13.23 17.68
C THR A 73 12.88 13.87 17.05
N ALA A 74 13.04 14.88 16.18
CA ALA A 74 11.91 15.52 15.51
C ALA A 74 11.12 14.59 14.56
N TYR A 75 11.73 13.50 14.06
CA TYR A 75 11.01 12.43 13.36
C TYR A 75 10.19 11.57 14.33
N ALA A 76 10.77 11.16 15.46
CA ALA A 76 10.04 10.42 16.49
C ALA A 76 8.87 11.23 17.07
N ASP A 77 9.06 12.52 17.34
CA ASP A 77 8.00 13.43 17.80
C ASP A 77 6.87 13.56 16.76
N LEU A 78 7.21 13.65 15.47
CA LEU A 78 6.23 13.66 14.39
C LEU A 78 5.47 12.34 14.27
N LEU A 79 6.15 11.20 14.45
CA LEU A 79 5.54 9.87 14.41
C LEU A 79 4.55 9.69 15.58
N ASN A 80 4.97 10.05 16.80
CA ASN A 80 4.12 10.05 18.00
C ASN A 80 2.86 10.91 17.78
N ARG A 81 3.04 12.18 17.38
CA ARG A 81 1.92 13.11 17.08
C ARG A 81 0.93 12.57 16.04
N LEU A 82 1.41 11.84 15.04
CA LEU A 82 0.54 11.19 14.04
C LEU A 82 -0.24 10.01 14.62
N GLN A 83 0.38 9.21 15.50
CA GLN A 83 -0.29 8.12 16.20
C GLN A 83 -1.32 8.64 17.21
N ASP A 84 -0.98 9.68 17.98
CA ASP A 84 -1.90 10.37 18.90
C ASP A 84 -3.10 10.96 18.15
N LEU A 85 -2.86 11.53 16.96
CA LEU A 85 -3.90 12.05 16.10
C LEU A 85 -4.78 10.92 15.52
N GLU A 86 -4.21 9.78 15.10
CA GLU A 86 -5.00 8.62 14.65
C GLU A 86 -5.90 8.09 15.78
N ALA A 87 -5.32 7.84 16.97
CA ALA A 87 -6.06 7.40 18.15
C ALA A 87 -7.18 8.38 18.53
N SER A 88 -6.89 9.69 18.50
CA SER A 88 -7.88 10.74 18.78
C SER A 88 -9.02 10.76 17.78
N ASN A 89 -8.78 10.51 16.49
CA ASN A 89 -9.85 10.47 15.47
C ASN A 89 -10.73 9.21 15.61
N ILE A 90 -10.16 8.08 16.04
CA ILE A 90 -10.93 6.85 16.33
C ILE A 90 -11.90 7.09 17.50
N LEU A 91 -11.45 7.79 18.55
CA LEU A 91 -12.27 8.12 19.72
C LEU A 91 -13.25 9.28 19.48
N ALA A 92 -12.99 10.14 18.48
CA ALA A 92 -13.79 11.32 18.18
C ALA A 92 -14.23 11.34 16.71
N SER A 93 -15.38 10.70 16.43
CA SER A 93 -16.10 10.70 15.13
C SER A 93 -16.69 12.07 14.73
N PHE A 94 -16.04 13.16 15.12
CA PHE A 94 -16.48 14.56 15.03
C PHE A 94 -15.67 15.38 14.02
N THR A 95 -14.55 14.88 13.49
CA THR A 95 -13.67 15.61 12.57
C THR A 95 -14.27 15.88 11.19
N SER A 96 -15.32 15.17 10.79
CA SER A 96 -16.03 15.33 9.52
C SER A 96 -17.24 16.28 9.58
N CYS A 97 -17.59 16.81 10.75
CA CYS A 97 -18.77 17.64 10.95
C CYS A 97 -18.48 19.02 11.57
N SER A 98 -19.53 19.84 11.66
CA SER A 98 -19.58 21.12 12.38
C SER A 98 -20.85 21.19 13.22
N LEU A 99 -20.76 21.69 14.45
CA LEU A 99 -21.92 22.05 15.25
C LEU A 99 -22.32 23.50 14.98
N PHE A 100 -23.61 23.74 14.78
CA PHE A 100 -24.20 25.07 14.61
C PHE A 100 -25.56 25.15 15.29
N VAL A 101 -26.00 26.38 15.62
CA VAL A 101 -27.31 26.64 16.23
C VAL A 101 -28.31 27.01 15.13
N LYS A 102 -29.53 26.51 15.25
CA LYS A 102 -30.65 26.79 14.35
C LYS A 102 -31.89 27.10 15.19
N ARG A 103 -32.58 28.21 14.88
CA ARG A 103 -33.86 28.56 15.50
C ARG A 103 -35.00 27.90 14.73
N VAL A 104 -35.93 27.24 15.43
CA VAL A 104 -37.09 26.53 14.87
C VAL A 104 -38.28 26.72 15.81
N GLY A 105 -39.42 27.19 15.31
CA GLY A 105 -40.63 27.40 16.13
C GLY A 105 -40.57 28.54 17.17
N GLY A 106 -39.39 29.12 17.39
CA GLY A 106 -39.10 30.13 18.41
C GLY A 106 -37.88 29.73 19.24
N ASP A 107 -37.76 28.43 19.52
CA ASP A 107 -36.68 27.81 20.27
C ASP A 107 -35.39 27.62 19.45
N GLU A 108 -34.27 27.44 20.15
CA GLU A 108 -32.94 27.26 19.55
C GLU A 108 -32.39 25.86 19.82
N TYR A 109 -31.89 25.23 18.77
CA TYR A 109 -31.44 23.84 18.76
C TYR A 109 -30.06 23.70 18.09
N ILE A 110 -29.30 22.72 18.55
CA ILE A 110 -27.97 22.40 18.05
C ILE A 110 -28.09 21.28 17.03
N TYR A 111 -27.50 21.50 15.86
CA TYR A 111 -27.41 20.52 14.79
C TYR A 111 -25.95 20.24 14.44
N ALA A 112 -25.64 18.99 14.14
CA ALA A 112 -24.40 18.58 13.50
C ALA A 112 -24.62 18.56 11.98
N GLN A 113 -23.78 19.27 11.24
CA GLN A 113 -23.74 19.23 9.78
C GLN A 113 -22.47 18.53 9.31
N GLY A 114 -22.59 17.55 8.42
CA GLY A 114 -21.46 16.84 7.82
C GLY A 114 -21.75 16.40 6.40
N ARG A 115 -20.70 16.11 5.64
CA ARG A 115 -20.84 15.40 4.36
C ARG A 115 -20.83 13.89 4.60
N VAL A 116 -21.70 13.18 3.89
CA VAL A 116 -21.72 11.72 3.79
C VAL A 116 -20.92 11.27 2.57
N ALA A 117 -20.67 9.95 2.46
CA ALA A 117 -19.91 9.36 1.36
C ALA A 117 -20.55 9.58 -0.03
N ASP A 118 -21.85 9.88 -0.10
CA ASP A 118 -22.58 10.26 -1.31
C ASP A 118 -22.36 11.74 -1.74
N GLY A 119 -21.51 12.49 -1.03
CA GLY A 119 -21.23 13.91 -1.28
C GLY A 119 -22.31 14.88 -0.79
N THR A 120 -23.50 14.39 -0.41
CA THR A 120 -24.58 15.22 0.13
C THR A 120 -24.21 15.75 1.51
N THR A 121 -24.84 16.86 1.92
CA THR A 121 -24.64 17.45 3.24
C THR A 121 -25.87 17.17 4.09
N ARG A 122 -25.72 16.35 5.14
CA ARG A 122 -26.81 16.00 6.07
C ARG A 122 -26.70 16.82 7.35
N GLN A 123 -27.85 17.14 7.92
CA GLN A 123 -27.99 17.80 9.22
C GLN A 123 -28.67 16.82 10.19
N VAL A 124 -28.09 16.62 11.37
CA VAL A 124 -28.61 15.75 12.42
C VAL A 124 -28.85 16.60 13.67
N TYR A 125 -30.03 16.47 14.28
CA TYR A 125 -30.33 17.14 15.55
C TYR A 125 -29.49 16.52 16.68
N VAL A 126 -28.97 17.36 17.59
CA VAL A 126 -28.06 16.93 18.66
C VAL A 126 -28.63 17.21 20.05
N SER A 127 -29.09 18.45 20.30
CA SER A 127 -29.58 18.89 21.63
C SER A 127 -30.25 20.26 21.56
N PRO A 128 -31.01 20.70 22.59
CA PRO A 128 -31.43 22.09 22.72
C PRO A 128 -30.24 23.02 22.96
N TYR A 129 -30.38 24.31 22.66
CA TYR A 129 -29.34 25.32 22.95
C TYR A 129 -29.40 25.84 24.40
N ASP A 130 -29.58 24.92 25.35
CA ASP A 130 -29.61 25.20 26.79
C ASP A 130 -28.19 25.35 27.39
N ALA A 131 -28.04 25.30 28.71
CA ALA A 131 -26.74 25.40 29.37
C ALA A 131 -25.79 24.22 29.03
N ALA A 132 -26.31 23.00 28.93
CA ALA A 132 -25.54 21.81 28.54
C ALA A 132 -25.21 21.83 27.04
N GLY A 133 -26.15 22.28 26.21
CA GLY A 133 -25.94 22.50 24.77
C GLY A 133 -24.86 23.56 24.48
N ARG A 134 -24.91 24.71 25.17
CA ARG A 134 -23.84 25.72 25.09
C ARG A 134 -22.48 25.15 25.48
N ALA A 135 -22.41 24.39 26.58
CA ALA A 135 -21.18 23.72 26.99
C ALA A 135 -20.70 22.65 25.99
N LEU A 136 -21.60 21.98 25.26
CA LEU A 136 -21.25 21.04 24.19
C LEU A 136 -20.60 21.76 23.00
N ILE A 137 -21.17 22.89 22.56
CA ILE A 137 -20.59 23.70 21.46
C ILE A 137 -19.20 24.22 21.83
N GLU A 138 -18.98 24.70 23.06
CA GLU A 138 -17.65 25.18 23.47
C GLU A 138 -16.62 24.06 23.58
N ARG A 139 -16.98 22.88 24.11
CA ARG A 139 -16.11 21.70 24.08
C ARG A 139 -15.75 21.31 22.64
N PHE A 140 -16.72 21.30 21.72
CA PHE A 140 -16.50 20.99 20.31
C PHE A 140 -15.61 22.04 19.61
N ARG A 141 -15.85 23.33 19.85
CA ARG A 141 -15.03 24.44 19.34
C ARG A 141 -13.58 24.32 19.79
N LYS A 142 -13.36 24.09 21.10
CA LYS A 142 -12.02 23.86 21.66
C LYS A 142 -11.35 22.65 21.02
N ALA A 143 -12.00 21.48 21.01
CA ALA A 143 -11.43 20.27 20.43
C ALA A 143 -11.07 20.43 18.93
N ARG A 144 -11.88 21.16 18.15
CA ARG A 144 -11.54 21.48 16.76
C ARG A 144 -10.37 22.47 16.63
N ALA A 145 -10.23 23.43 17.54
CA ALA A 145 -9.12 24.37 17.55
C ALA A 145 -7.80 23.65 17.93
N ASP A 146 -7.82 22.85 18.99
CA ASP A 146 -6.68 22.05 19.44
C ASP A 146 -6.22 21.07 18.34
N ALA A 147 -7.15 20.37 17.68
CA ALA A 147 -6.85 19.49 16.55
C ALA A 147 -6.38 20.23 15.28
N ALA A 148 -6.76 21.50 15.08
CA ALA A 148 -6.25 22.32 13.98
C ALA A 148 -4.83 22.83 14.26
N ASN A 149 -4.55 23.23 15.50
CA ASN A 149 -3.21 23.60 15.96
C ASN A 149 -2.25 22.42 15.84
N GLU A 150 -2.65 21.23 16.27
CA GLU A 150 -1.82 20.02 16.17
C GLU A 150 -1.55 19.62 14.70
N LYS A 151 -2.56 19.68 13.82
CA LYS A 151 -2.36 19.49 12.37
C LYS A 151 -1.39 20.52 11.77
N SER A 152 -1.37 21.75 12.28
CA SER A 152 -0.41 22.78 11.88
C SER A 152 1.02 22.46 12.36
N ALA A 153 1.17 22.01 13.60
CA ALA A 153 2.46 21.56 14.15
C ALA A 153 3.02 20.35 13.39
N ILE A 154 2.18 19.35 13.10
CA ILE A 154 2.50 18.19 12.24
C ILE A 154 2.95 18.63 10.84
N ASP A 155 2.22 19.52 10.17
CA ASP A 155 2.61 20.07 8.86
C ASP A 155 3.93 20.86 8.92
N MET A 156 4.23 21.53 10.04
CA MET A 156 5.49 22.28 10.23
C MET A 156 6.69 21.37 10.52
N SER A 157 6.56 20.40 11.43
CA SER A 157 7.60 19.40 11.69
C SER A 157 7.95 18.62 10.42
N ALA A 158 6.94 18.21 9.65
CA ALA A 158 7.16 17.52 8.39
C ALA A 158 7.85 18.40 7.32
N LYS A 159 7.63 19.72 7.30
CA LYS A 159 8.41 20.65 6.45
C LYS A 159 9.87 20.71 6.90
N ALA A 160 10.12 20.80 8.21
CA ALA A 160 11.48 20.87 8.77
C ALA A 160 12.30 19.60 8.46
N LEU A 161 11.72 18.41 8.62
CA LEU A 161 12.40 17.14 8.27
C LEU A 161 12.72 17.04 6.78
N ARG A 162 11.82 17.48 5.89
CA ARG A 162 12.08 17.57 4.45
C ARG A 162 13.19 18.57 4.13
N ALA A 163 13.25 19.71 4.83
CA ALA A 163 14.31 20.71 4.68
C ALA A 163 15.68 20.20 5.20
N ALA A 164 15.70 19.40 6.26
CA ALA A 164 16.90 18.69 6.74
C ALA A 164 17.41 17.63 5.74
N GLY A 165 16.58 17.24 4.77
CA GLY A 165 16.92 16.30 3.69
C GLY A 165 16.42 14.86 3.91
N MET A 166 15.48 14.62 4.81
CA MET A 166 14.78 13.32 4.88
C MET A 166 14.01 13.06 3.60
N MET A 167 13.92 11.79 3.21
CA MET A 167 13.35 11.38 1.93
C MET A 167 11.85 11.65 1.88
N ARG A 168 11.38 12.10 0.72
CA ARG A 168 9.97 12.35 0.46
C ARG A 168 9.44 11.49 -0.68
N LEU A 169 8.14 11.27 -0.65
CA LEU A 169 7.35 10.82 -1.79
C LEU A 169 7.27 11.94 -2.85
N ASP A 170 7.15 11.55 -4.11
CA ASP A 170 6.76 12.49 -5.17
C ASP A 170 5.25 12.83 -5.08
N PRO A 171 4.73 13.81 -5.85
CA PRO A 171 3.33 14.24 -5.75
C PRO A 171 2.30 13.16 -6.09
N VAL A 172 2.62 12.19 -6.95
CA VAL A 172 1.74 11.09 -7.35
C VAL A 172 1.75 10.01 -6.28
N GLU A 173 2.95 9.57 -5.86
CA GLU A 173 3.14 8.65 -4.75
C GLU A 173 2.44 9.16 -3.48
N TRP A 174 2.61 10.44 -3.14
CA TRP A 174 1.95 11.05 -1.99
C TRP A 174 0.42 11.09 -2.13
N ARG A 175 -0.13 11.46 -3.31
CA ARG A 175 -1.60 11.48 -3.51
C ARG A 175 -2.21 10.12 -3.22
N VAL A 176 -1.63 9.06 -3.79
CA VAL A 176 -2.13 7.69 -3.63
C VAL A 176 -1.97 7.21 -2.20
N VAL A 177 -0.78 7.31 -1.59
CA VAL A 177 -0.55 6.87 -0.21
C VAL A 177 -1.42 7.66 0.79
N ASN A 178 -1.66 8.95 0.56
CA ASN A 178 -2.55 9.77 1.40
C ASN A 178 -4.01 9.33 1.32
N ALA A 179 -4.57 9.10 0.11
CA ALA A 179 -5.96 8.66 -0.04
C ALA A 179 -6.18 7.26 0.54
N LEU A 180 -5.22 6.34 0.34
CA LEU A 180 -5.24 5.00 0.93
C LEU A 180 -5.17 5.04 2.47
N ALA A 181 -4.43 5.99 3.05
CA ALA A 181 -4.40 6.20 4.50
C ALA A 181 -5.68 6.84 5.04
N GLU A 182 -6.23 7.84 4.36
CA GLU A 182 -7.49 8.53 4.74
C GLU A 182 -8.70 7.58 4.72
N ASP A 183 -8.74 6.61 3.81
CA ASP A 183 -9.77 5.56 3.78
C ASP A 183 -9.53 4.46 4.84
N GLY A 184 -8.38 4.46 5.53
CA GLY A 184 -8.11 3.62 6.70
C GLY A 184 -7.32 2.33 6.45
N ILE A 185 -6.71 2.15 5.28
CA ILE A 185 -6.05 0.88 4.89
C ILE A 185 -4.96 0.46 5.88
N PHE A 186 -4.12 1.39 6.34
CA PHE A 186 -3.04 1.12 7.31
C PHE A 186 -3.55 0.85 8.74
N ARG A 187 -4.80 1.24 9.04
CA ARG A 187 -5.47 0.99 10.32
C ARG A 187 -6.08 -0.41 10.38
N VAL A 188 -6.59 -0.93 9.26
CA VAL A 188 -7.12 -2.31 9.14
C VAL A 188 -6.06 -3.35 8.70
N GLY A 189 -4.79 -3.09 9.01
CA GLY A 189 -3.70 -4.05 8.81
C GLY A 189 -3.15 -4.17 7.38
N GLY A 190 -3.42 -3.19 6.50
CA GLY A 190 -2.62 -3.00 5.30
C GLY A 190 -1.22 -2.50 5.65
N VAL A 191 -0.21 -2.93 4.89
CA VAL A 191 1.21 -2.64 5.09
C VAL A 191 1.79 -2.16 3.76
N LEU A 192 2.40 -0.99 3.77
CA LEU A 192 3.14 -0.46 2.62
C LEU A 192 4.41 -1.29 2.45
N VAL A 193 4.65 -1.83 1.25
CA VAL A 193 5.88 -2.58 0.94
C VAL A 193 6.62 -1.94 -0.26
N GLY A 194 7.38 -2.71 -1.03
CA GLY A 194 8.05 -2.20 -2.24
C GLY A 194 9.14 -1.17 -1.98
N THR A 195 9.40 -0.32 -2.99
CA THR A 195 10.39 0.78 -2.90
C THR A 195 9.94 1.91 -1.97
N ILE A 196 8.63 2.10 -1.80
CA ILE A 196 8.09 3.19 -0.99
C ILE A 196 8.32 2.91 0.50
N ALA A 197 8.06 1.68 0.95
CA ALA A 197 8.37 1.25 2.32
C ALA A 197 9.86 1.39 2.66
N TYR A 198 10.75 1.07 1.72
CA TYR A 198 12.20 1.22 1.92
C TYR A 198 12.59 2.67 2.28
N ARG A 199 12.05 3.67 1.57
CA ARG A 199 12.28 5.09 1.91
C ARG A 199 11.73 5.47 3.29
N CYS A 200 10.58 4.91 3.67
CA CYS A 200 10.00 5.13 4.99
C CYS A 200 10.87 4.48 6.10
N ILE A 201 11.40 3.28 5.87
CA ILE A 201 12.35 2.57 6.74
C ILE A 201 13.67 3.35 6.88
N VAL A 202 14.23 3.87 5.79
CA VAL A 202 15.46 4.70 5.79
C VAL A 202 15.28 5.98 6.61
N ASN A 203 14.11 6.64 6.51
CA ASN A 203 13.77 7.77 7.37
C ASN A 203 13.57 7.35 8.85
N LEU A 204 12.90 6.22 9.11
CA LEU A 204 12.62 5.68 10.45
C LEU A 204 13.92 5.36 11.22
N LEU A 205 14.88 4.73 10.55
CA LEU A 205 16.24 4.49 11.08
C LEU A 205 17.08 5.77 11.20
N GLY A 206 16.61 6.89 10.64
CA GLY A 206 17.29 8.17 10.69
C GLY A 206 18.64 8.17 9.95
N VAL A 207 18.74 7.48 8.82
CA VAL A 207 19.98 7.38 8.00
C VAL A 207 19.80 7.96 6.59
N ARG A 208 20.90 8.39 5.97
CA ARG A 208 20.97 8.82 4.57
C ARG A 208 21.57 7.72 3.70
N LEU A 209 20.73 7.04 2.91
CA LEU A 209 21.15 5.98 1.99
C LEU A 209 20.81 6.34 0.54
N LEU A 210 21.82 6.41 -0.33
CA LEU A 210 21.61 6.80 -1.73
C LEU A 210 20.71 5.81 -2.49
N SER A 211 20.80 4.51 -2.17
CA SER A 211 19.95 3.44 -2.71
C SER A 211 18.44 3.69 -2.54
N ALA A 212 18.05 4.43 -1.49
CA ALA A 212 16.66 4.78 -1.22
C ALA A 212 16.12 5.91 -2.12
N SER A 213 17.00 6.60 -2.86
CA SER A 213 16.61 7.68 -3.79
C SER A 213 15.89 7.18 -5.06
N SER A 214 15.70 5.86 -5.19
CA SER A 214 14.89 5.27 -6.27
C SER A 214 13.43 5.72 -6.16
N VAL A 215 12.99 6.55 -7.11
CA VAL A 215 11.57 6.66 -7.47
C VAL A 215 11.08 5.30 -8.00
N THR A 216 9.78 5.06 -7.91
CA THR A 216 9.12 3.81 -8.34
C THR A 216 7.79 4.15 -9.02
N ALA A 217 7.20 3.23 -9.78
CA ALA A 217 5.94 3.46 -10.51
C ALA A 217 4.76 2.66 -9.93
N ASP A 218 4.92 2.19 -8.70
CA ASP A 218 4.11 1.16 -8.05
C ASP A 218 3.93 1.47 -6.55
N VAL A 219 2.68 1.44 -6.07
CA VAL A 219 2.34 1.41 -4.65
C VAL A 219 1.93 -0.01 -4.29
N ASP A 220 2.84 -0.74 -3.67
CA ASP A 220 2.58 -2.09 -3.17
C ASP A 220 1.93 -2.03 -1.78
N ILE A 221 0.67 -2.47 -1.66
CA ILE A 221 -0.04 -2.64 -0.39
C ILE A 221 -0.18 -4.13 -0.11
N ALA A 222 0.56 -4.62 0.88
CA ALA A 222 0.44 -5.98 1.36
C ALA A 222 -0.56 -6.08 2.52
N GLY A 223 -1.27 -7.20 2.64
CA GLY A 223 -2.16 -7.45 3.77
C GLY A 223 -2.43 -8.93 3.98
N LYS A 224 -2.52 -9.35 5.25
CA LYS A 224 -3.02 -10.68 5.64
C LYS A 224 -4.50 -10.54 5.97
N THR A 225 -5.34 -11.47 5.52
CA THR A 225 -6.74 -11.52 5.95
C THR A 225 -6.81 -11.79 7.45
N ILE A 226 -7.41 -10.88 8.20
CA ILE A 226 -7.54 -10.97 9.66
C ILE A 226 -8.86 -11.70 10.00
N PRO A 227 -8.85 -12.77 10.81
CA PRO A 227 -10.05 -13.56 11.13
C PRO A 227 -10.88 -12.93 12.27
N VAL A 228 -11.30 -11.67 12.10
CA VAL A 228 -12.13 -10.94 13.06
C VAL A 228 -13.50 -10.65 12.45
N GLY A 229 -14.57 -11.03 13.15
CA GLY A 229 -15.95 -10.99 12.64
C GLY A 229 -16.61 -9.60 12.60
N ILE A 230 -15.96 -8.56 13.16
CA ILE A 230 -16.42 -7.17 13.13
C ILE A 230 -15.22 -6.28 12.81
N ILE A 231 -15.18 -5.72 11.61
CA ILE A 231 -14.33 -4.57 11.28
C ILE A 231 -15.23 -3.34 11.40
N PRO A 232 -14.96 -2.38 12.30
CA PRO A 232 -15.85 -1.23 12.53
C PRO A 232 -15.82 -0.22 11.37
N ASP A 233 -14.74 -0.20 10.58
CA ASP A 233 -14.56 0.67 9.43
C ASP A 233 -14.91 -0.06 8.11
N VAL A 234 -15.78 0.54 7.29
CA VAL A 234 -15.99 0.11 5.90
C VAL A 234 -14.92 0.75 5.02
N VAL A 235 -13.79 0.05 4.86
CA VAL A 235 -12.67 0.46 4.00
C VAL A 235 -12.92 -0.03 2.56
N CYS A 236 -12.77 0.87 1.58
CA CYS A 236 -12.95 0.56 0.16
C CYS A 236 -11.82 1.21 -0.67
N PRO A 237 -10.69 0.50 -0.88
CA PRO A 237 -9.54 1.04 -1.60
C PRO A 237 -9.87 1.50 -3.03
N GLN A 238 -10.81 0.83 -3.70
CA GLN A 238 -11.28 1.25 -5.02
C GLN A 238 -11.91 2.66 -4.97
N THR A 239 -12.81 2.92 -4.03
CA THR A 239 -13.43 4.25 -3.88
C THR A 239 -12.41 5.32 -3.46
N ALA A 240 -11.37 4.96 -2.70
CA ALA A 240 -10.24 5.86 -2.44
C ALA A 240 -9.47 6.22 -3.72
N LEU A 241 -9.26 5.27 -4.65
CA LEU A 241 -8.60 5.50 -5.94
C LEU A 241 -9.50 6.24 -6.95
N GLU A 242 -10.81 6.01 -6.93
CA GLU A 242 -11.79 6.74 -7.75
C GLU A 242 -11.83 8.23 -7.37
N ARG A 243 -11.88 8.53 -6.06
CA ARG A 243 -11.83 9.91 -5.50
C ARG A 243 -10.56 10.69 -5.86
N LEU A 244 -9.50 10.03 -6.36
CA LEU A 244 -8.29 10.74 -6.82
C LEU A 244 -8.47 11.41 -8.17
N GLU A 245 -9.53 11.10 -8.94
CA GLU A 245 -9.79 11.60 -10.31
C GLU A 245 -8.65 11.30 -11.31
N MET A 246 -7.74 10.38 -10.97
CA MET A 246 -6.61 9.96 -11.81
C MET A 246 -6.97 8.88 -12.85
N GLY A 247 -8.26 8.55 -12.98
CA GLY A 247 -8.75 7.51 -13.88
C GLY A 247 -8.13 6.13 -13.61
N PHE A 248 -7.95 5.77 -12.34
CA PHE A 248 -7.49 4.42 -11.99
C PHE A 248 -8.48 3.37 -12.50
N SER A 249 -8.01 2.42 -13.29
CA SER A 249 -8.78 1.27 -13.76
C SER A 249 -8.14 -0.04 -13.31
N PRO A 250 -8.92 -1.07 -12.96
CA PRO A 250 -8.40 -2.39 -12.69
C PRO A 250 -7.73 -2.96 -13.94
N MET A 251 -6.58 -3.61 -13.76
CA MET A 251 -5.85 -4.25 -14.87
C MET A 251 -6.53 -5.56 -15.29
N MET A 252 -6.46 -5.87 -16.59
CA MET A 252 -6.83 -7.20 -17.10
C MET A 252 -5.77 -8.21 -16.67
N GLU A 253 -6.16 -9.15 -15.83
CA GLU A 253 -5.30 -10.21 -15.31
C GLU A 253 -5.46 -11.51 -16.12
N ALA A 254 -4.39 -12.31 -16.17
CA ALA A 254 -4.42 -13.62 -16.82
C ALA A 254 -5.22 -14.66 -16.03
N ASP A 255 -5.37 -14.47 -14.72
CA ASP A 255 -6.32 -15.17 -13.87
C ASP A 255 -7.48 -14.22 -13.52
N PRO A 256 -8.73 -14.47 -13.96
CA PRO A 256 -9.89 -13.66 -13.61
C PRO A 256 -10.10 -13.50 -12.10
N ALA A 257 -9.62 -14.44 -11.28
CA ALA A 257 -9.73 -14.36 -9.82
C ALA A 257 -8.82 -13.28 -9.19
N LEU A 258 -7.89 -12.71 -9.97
CA LEU A 258 -7.04 -11.58 -9.58
C LEU A 258 -7.52 -10.23 -10.13
N TYR A 259 -8.58 -10.17 -10.93
CA TYR A 259 -9.10 -8.90 -11.45
C TYR A 259 -9.47 -7.94 -10.30
N GLY A 260 -8.95 -6.71 -10.34
CA GLY A 260 -9.07 -5.75 -9.24
C GLY A 260 -8.03 -5.89 -8.12
N SER A 261 -7.06 -6.80 -8.23
CA SER A 261 -5.86 -6.81 -7.36
C SER A 261 -4.78 -5.82 -7.81
N ARG A 262 -4.84 -5.35 -9.06
CA ARG A 262 -3.98 -4.30 -9.61
C ARG A 262 -4.82 -3.21 -10.26
N PHE A 263 -4.43 -1.97 -10.04
CA PHE A 263 -4.98 -0.79 -10.71
C PHE A 263 -3.86 -0.02 -11.40
N LYS A 264 -4.12 0.52 -12.59
CA LYS A 264 -3.23 1.44 -13.30
C LYS A 264 -3.93 2.80 -13.47
N ALA A 265 -3.20 3.90 -13.28
CA ALA A 265 -3.69 5.24 -13.59
C ALA A 265 -3.91 5.40 -15.11
N ARG A 266 -4.86 6.27 -15.50
CA ARG A 266 -5.12 6.56 -16.93
C ARG A 266 -3.93 7.22 -17.62
N GLU A 267 -3.19 8.05 -16.88
CA GLU A 267 -2.03 8.79 -17.37
C GLU A 267 -0.73 8.26 -16.75
N GLY A 268 0.24 7.97 -17.61
CA GLY A 268 1.54 7.40 -17.22
C GLY A 268 1.51 5.89 -16.93
N GLU A 269 2.53 5.42 -16.21
CA GLU A 269 2.71 4.00 -15.86
C GLU A 269 2.42 3.69 -14.37
N PHE A 270 1.84 4.63 -13.64
CA PHE A 270 1.67 4.50 -12.19
C PHE A 270 0.61 3.45 -11.80
N LYS A 271 0.93 2.60 -10.83
CA LYS A 271 0.15 1.43 -10.43
C LYS A 271 -0.06 1.34 -8.92
N VAL A 272 -1.09 0.59 -8.53
CA VAL A 272 -1.33 0.13 -7.16
C VAL A 272 -1.54 -1.38 -7.22
N GLU A 273 -0.77 -2.14 -6.44
CA GLU A 273 -0.88 -3.60 -6.37
C GLU A 273 -1.22 -4.04 -4.94
N PHE A 274 -2.29 -4.83 -4.79
CA PHE A 274 -2.70 -5.44 -3.53
C PHE A 274 -2.13 -6.85 -3.43
N LEU A 275 -1.35 -7.11 -2.37
CA LEU A 275 -0.54 -8.32 -2.21
C LEU A 275 -0.94 -9.07 -0.94
N THR A 276 -0.92 -10.41 -0.97
CA THR A 276 -1.35 -11.25 0.17
C THR A 276 -0.44 -12.48 0.33
N PRO A 277 -0.17 -12.98 1.55
CA PRO A 277 0.78 -14.09 1.72
C PRO A 277 0.30 -15.43 1.15
N LEU A 278 1.13 -16.05 0.31
CA LEU A 278 0.94 -17.42 -0.17
C LEU A 278 1.52 -18.43 0.83
N THR A 279 0.74 -18.75 1.86
CA THR A 279 1.11 -19.77 2.85
C THR A 279 0.81 -21.19 2.35
N GLY A 280 1.85 -22.03 2.24
CA GLY A 280 1.73 -23.46 1.90
C GLY A 280 1.84 -23.78 0.41
N ARG A 281 1.07 -24.77 -0.04
CA ARG A 281 1.00 -25.15 -1.46
C ARG A 281 0.25 -24.08 -2.26
N ASP A 282 0.73 -23.85 -3.47
CA ASP A 282 -0.06 -23.13 -4.48
C ASP A 282 -1.34 -23.93 -4.74
N SER A 283 -2.48 -23.24 -4.83
CA SER A 283 -3.77 -23.87 -5.11
C SER A 283 -4.10 -23.95 -6.60
N GLY A 284 -3.27 -23.33 -7.45
CA GLY A 284 -3.54 -23.20 -8.88
C GLY A 284 -4.45 -22.01 -9.22
N PRO A 285 -4.62 -21.72 -10.52
CA PRO A 285 -5.40 -20.58 -11.00
C PRO A 285 -6.89 -20.72 -10.67
N GLY A 286 -7.58 -19.57 -10.60
CA GLY A 286 -9.02 -19.48 -10.31
C GLY A 286 -9.36 -19.45 -8.82
N ARG A 287 -8.41 -19.73 -7.91
CA ARG A 287 -8.64 -19.55 -6.46
C ARG A 287 -8.55 -18.08 -6.08
N ARG A 288 -9.72 -17.42 -5.95
CA ARG A 288 -9.81 -16.05 -5.42
C ARG A 288 -9.10 -15.95 -4.08
N THR A 289 -8.09 -15.09 -4.03
CA THR A 289 -7.37 -14.73 -2.82
C THR A 289 -7.58 -13.24 -2.58
N GLU A 290 -7.85 -12.86 -1.33
CA GLU A 290 -8.42 -11.56 -0.98
C GLU A 290 -7.87 -11.05 0.36
N ILE A 291 -7.88 -9.74 0.56
CA ILE A 291 -7.67 -9.10 1.86
C ILE A 291 -9.06 -8.71 2.36
N ARG A 292 -9.71 -9.58 3.14
CA ARG A 292 -11.15 -9.46 3.44
C ARG A 292 -11.54 -8.12 4.05
N GLN A 293 -10.73 -7.61 4.98
CA GLN A 293 -10.99 -6.33 5.64
C GLN A 293 -10.75 -5.09 4.75
N LEU A 294 -10.33 -5.28 3.50
CA LEU A 294 -10.23 -4.26 2.45
C LEU A 294 -11.22 -4.51 1.29
N GLY A 295 -11.94 -5.63 1.28
CA GLY A 295 -12.83 -6.04 0.18
C GLY A 295 -12.14 -6.38 -1.16
N VAL A 296 -10.82 -6.22 -1.28
CA VAL A 296 -10.08 -6.38 -2.55
C VAL A 296 -9.54 -7.80 -2.77
N PRO A 297 -9.59 -8.33 -4.00
CA PRO A 297 -8.71 -9.39 -4.46
C PRO A 297 -7.24 -8.97 -4.31
N ALA A 298 -6.34 -9.94 -4.08
CA ALA A 298 -4.93 -9.66 -3.85
C ALA A 298 -4.03 -10.77 -4.42
N VAL A 299 -2.87 -10.37 -4.94
CA VAL A 299 -1.88 -11.25 -5.57
C VAL A 299 -1.18 -12.11 -4.50
N PRO A 300 -1.28 -13.45 -4.56
CA PRO A 300 -0.64 -14.31 -3.58
C PRO A 300 0.88 -14.40 -3.81
N LEU A 301 1.69 -13.97 -2.84
CA LEU A 301 3.15 -13.99 -2.91
C LEU A 301 3.80 -14.80 -1.78
N ARG A 302 4.80 -15.62 -2.10
CA ARG A 302 5.62 -16.35 -1.13
C ARG A 302 6.49 -15.38 -0.31
N PHE A 303 6.83 -15.77 0.92
CA PHE A 303 7.71 -15.05 1.85
C PHE A 303 7.17 -13.68 2.34
N LEU A 304 6.03 -13.22 1.80
CA LEU A 304 5.37 -11.98 2.22
C LEU A 304 4.82 -12.07 3.66
N ASP A 305 4.48 -13.28 4.14
CA ASP A 305 4.06 -13.57 5.51
C ASP A 305 5.08 -13.07 6.54
N TYR A 306 6.36 -13.38 6.31
CA TYR A 306 7.48 -12.94 7.14
C TYR A 306 7.74 -11.43 7.00
N LEU A 307 7.57 -10.86 5.79
CA LEU A 307 7.83 -9.43 5.57
C LEU A 307 6.83 -8.53 6.31
N ILE A 308 5.56 -8.92 6.38
CA ILE A 308 4.48 -8.11 6.97
C ILE A 308 4.11 -8.52 8.40
N GLU A 309 4.92 -9.36 9.02
CA GLU A 309 4.80 -9.72 10.43
C GLU A 309 5.20 -8.51 11.30
N GLU A 310 4.36 -8.19 12.28
CA GLU A 310 4.56 -7.11 13.27
C GLU A 310 5.04 -5.76 12.66
N PRO A 311 4.24 -5.15 11.76
CA PRO A 311 4.65 -4.00 10.97
C PRO A 311 4.69 -2.70 11.80
N LEU A 312 5.82 -2.00 11.71
CA LEU A 312 6.08 -0.77 12.45
C LEU A 312 5.29 0.41 11.89
N PRO A 313 4.85 1.37 12.74
CA PRO A 313 4.36 2.66 12.28
C PRO A 313 5.54 3.49 11.73
N ALA A 314 5.32 4.22 10.63
CA ALA A 314 6.33 5.09 10.03
C ALA A 314 5.69 6.32 9.36
N VAL A 315 6.49 7.36 9.16
CA VAL A 315 6.06 8.59 8.47
C VAL A 315 6.44 8.56 6.99
N ALA A 316 5.44 8.48 6.12
CA ALA A 316 5.58 8.79 4.71
C ALA A 316 5.51 10.32 4.50
N LEU A 317 6.69 10.95 4.35
CA LEU A 317 6.78 12.40 4.12
C LEU A 317 6.41 12.74 2.66
N GLY A 318 5.41 13.59 2.45
CA GLY A 318 5.07 14.13 1.12
C GLY A 318 4.66 15.60 1.17
N ARG A 319 3.52 15.96 0.59
CA ARG A 319 2.95 17.32 0.74
C ARG A 319 2.59 17.59 2.21
N ARG A 320 1.85 16.64 2.78
CA ARG A 320 1.65 16.41 4.22
C ARG A 320 2.40 15.15 4.64
N PRO A 321 2.72 14.97 5.94
CA PRO A 321 3.13 13.66 6.43
C PRO A 321 1.90 12.72 6.46
N VAL A 322 2.13 11.43 6.20
CA VAL A 322 1.10 10.39 6.25
C VAL A 322 1.60 9.28 7.17
N LEU A 323 0.76 8.83 8.11
CA LEU A 323 1.04 7.66 8.94
C LEU A 323 0.81 6.39 8.10
N VAL A 324 1.82 5.53 8.05
CA VAL A 324 1.76 4.26 7.31
C VAL A 324 2.30 3.11 8.17
N ARG A 325 1.97 1.88 7.82
CA ARG A 325 2.60 0.66 8.36
C ARG A 325 3.63 0.14 7.39
N VAL A 326 4.81 -0.25 7.88
CA VAL A 326 5.92 -0.80 7.06
C VAL A 326 6.51 -2.06 7.71
N PRO A 327 7.17 -2.94 6.94
CA PRO A 327 7.95 -4.05 7.46
C PRO A 327 9.00 -3.62 8.50
N GLN A 328 9.31 -4.51 9.45
CA GLN A 328 10.47 -4.35 10.32
C GLN A 328 11.75 -4.28 9.47
N PRO A 329 12.72 -3.39 9.76
CA PRO A 329 13.89 -3.18 8.91
C PRO A 329 14.74 -4.44 8.70
N ALA A 330 14.94 -5.23 9.77
CA ALA A 330 15.68 -6.48 9.72
C ALA A 330 14.97 -7.54 8.84
N ARG A 331 13.66 -7.71 9.02
CA ARG A 331 12.83 -8.58 8.15
C ARG A 331 12.86 -8.13 6.69
N TYR A 332 12.84 -6.82 6.42
CA TYR A 332 13.00 -6.28 5.07
C TYR A 332 14.36 -6.67 4.47
N ALA A 333 15.44 -6.53 5.23
CA ALA A 333 16.79 -6.89 4.79
C ALA A 333 16.91 -8.38 4.42
N VAL A 334 16.45 -9.29 5.28
CA VAL A 334 16.51 -10.73 5.04
C VAL A 334 15.59 -11.16 3.90
N HIS A 335 14.36 -10.64 3.83
CA HIS A 335 13.41 -10.92 2.74
C HIS A 335 13.98 -10.50 1.37
N LYS A 336 14.80 -9.44 1.31
CA LYS A 336 15.45 -8.98 0.08
C LYS A 336 16.52 -9.95 -0.45
N LEU A 337 17.26 -10.63 0.43
CA LEU A 337 18.17 -11.72 0.05
C LEU A 337 17.41 -12.86 -0.65
N ILE A 338 16.23 -13.20 -0.11
CA ILE A 338 15.34 -14.27 -0.61
C ILE A 338 14.77 -13.88 -1.98
N LEU A 339 14.20 -12.68 -2.13
CA LEU A 339 13.68 -12.20 -3.42
C LEU A 339 14.74 -12.17 -4.51
N ALA A 340 15.98 -11.76 -4.18
CA ALA A 340 17.09 -11.74 -5.14
C ALA A 340 17.43 -13.12 -5.72
N GLN A 341 17.06 -14.23 -5.04
CA GLN A 341 17.23 -15.59 -5.56
C GLN A 341 16.03 -16.13 -6.33
N GLU A 342 14.81 -15.67 -6.02
CA GLU A 342 13.58 -16.06 -6.73
C GLU A 342 13.40 -15.35 -8.08
N ARG A 343 14.07 -14.20 -8.29
CA ARG A 343 14.00 -13.46 -9.57
C ARG A 343 14.73 -14.20 -10.71
N ASP A 344 14.09 -14.22 -11.88
CA ASP A 344 14.75 -14.67 -13.12
C ASP A 344 16.01 -13.83 -13.40
N LYS A 345 17.14 -14.53 -13.52
CA LYS A 345 18.49 -13.93 -13.60
C LYS A 345 18.80 -13.30 -14.96
N LYS A 346 17.97 -13.52 -15.99
CA LYS A 346 18.10 -12.89 -17.32
C LYS A 346 17.17 -11.69 -17.45
N ARG A 347 15.90 -11.83 -17.05
CA ARG A 347 14.84 -10.83 -17.21
C ARG A 347 14.85 -9.74 -16.11
N PHE A 348 15.34 -10.06 -14.92
CA PHE A 348 15.23 -9.17 -13.75
C PHE A 348 16.55 -8.93 -13.00
N ALA A 349 17.70 -9.09 -13.67
CA ALA A 349 19.04 -8.89 -13.08
C ALA A 349 19.17 -7.57 -12.30
N LEU A 350 18.75 -6.43 -12.86
CA LEU A 350 18.80 -5.13 -12.19
C LEU A 350 17.87 -5.04 -10.96
N LYS A 351 16.72 -5.73 -10.96
CA LYS A 351 15.85 -5.80 -9.78
C LYS A 351 16.45 -6.69 -8.69
N ALA A 352 17.13 -7.78 -9.06
CA ALA A 352 17.87 -8.61 -8.10
C ALA A 352 19.07 -7.87 -7.49
N GLN A 353 19.82 -7.11 -8.31
CA GLN A 353 20.87 -6.20 -7.83
C GLN A 353 20.31 -5.17 -6.83
N LYS A 354 19.24 -4.44 -7.19
CA LYS A 354 18.59 -3.49 -6.27
C LYS A 354 18.15 -4.14 -4.96
N ASP A 355 17.63 -5.38 -4.99
CA ASP A 355 17.26 -6.08 -3.76
C ASP A 355 18.49 -6.42 -2.89
N LEU A 356 19.61 -6.86 -3.48
CA LEU A 356 20.86 -7.11 -2.75
C LEU A 356 21.46 -5.82 -2.17
N GLU A 357 21.43 -4.71 -2.91
CA GLU A 357 21.87 -3.38 -2.44
C GLU A 357 21.03 -2.90 -1.24
N GLN A 358 19.71 -2.99 -1.33
CA GLN A 358 18.80 -2.65 -0.22
C GLN A 358 18.98 -3.56 1.01
N SER A 359 19.36 -4.81 0.80
CA SER A 359 19.67 -5.74 1.89
C SER A 359 21.01 -5.42 2.56
N SER A 360 22.03 -5.09 1.78
CA SER A 360 23.38 -4.75 2.25
C SER A 360 23.39 -3.47 3.06
N ASP A 361 22.69 -2.43 2.58
CA ASP A 361 22.57 -1.16 3.31
C ASP A 361 21.87 -1.34 4.66
N LEU A 362 20.77 -2.10 4.72
CA LEU A 362 20.05 -2.30 5.99
C LEU A 362 20.82 -3.18 6.98
N GLN A 363 21.54 -4.21 6.52
CA GLN A 363 22.41 -5.01 7.40
C GLN A 363 23.46 -4.12 8.07
N ARG A 364 24.25 -3.39 7.28
CA ARG A 364 25.29 -2.45 7.78
C ARG A 364 24.74 -1.38 8.73
N VAL A 365 23.53 -0.88 8.48
CA VAL A 365 22.84 0.06 9.39
C VAL A 365 22.48 -0.62 10.71
N LEU A 366 21.88 -1.81 10.67
CA LEU A 366 21.40 -2.52 11.85
C LEU A 366 22.56 -3.11 12.68
N GLU A 367 23.62 -3.63 12.06
CA GLU A 367 24.85 -4.05 12.75
C GLU A 367 25.48 -2.92 13.59
N THR A 368 25.20 -1.66 13.26
CA THR A 368 25.63 -0.46 14.01
C THR A 368 24.60 0.03 15.05
N LEU A 369 23.30 -0.16 14.80
CA LEU A 369 22.22 0.43 15.61
C LEU A 369 21.51 -0.56 16.54
N ASP A 370 21.30 -1.79 16.06
CA ASP A 370 20.55 -2.87 16.71
C ASP A 370 20.95 -4.22 16.06
N PRO A 371 22.11 -4.79 16.44
CA PRO A 371 22.60 -6.04 15.88
C PRO A 371 21.81 -7.26 16.38
N GLU A 372 21.13 -7.14 17.51
CA GLU A 372 20.34 -8.22 18.13
C GLU A 372 19.07 -8.48 17.32
N VAL A 373 18.28 -7.44 17.01
CA VAL A 373 17.10 -7.57 16.13
C VAL A 373 17.46 -8.03 14.71
N LEU A 374 18.68 -7.73 14.24
CA LEU A 374 19.17 -8.28 12.97
C LEU A 374 19.45 -9.79 13.07
N ALA A 375 20.10 -10.24 14.15
CA ALA A 375 20.37 -11.66 14.40
C ALA A 375 19.07 -12.47 14.52
N GLU A 376 18.12 -12.00 15.34
CA GLU A 376 16.79 -12.61 15.52
C GLU A 376 16.05 -12.78 14.19
N ALA A 377 16.03 -11.73 13.35
CA ALA A 377 15.38 -11.80 12.04
C ALA A 377 16.03 -12.83 11.09
N PHE A 378 17.35 -13.02 11.16
CA PHE A 378 18.04 -14.09 10.44
C PHE A 378 17.76 -15.47 11.04
N GLU A 379 17.57 -15.59 12.35
CA GLU A 379 17.28 -16.86 13.02
C GLU A 379 15.85 -17.35 12.78
N ASP A 380 14.83 -16.49 12.90
CA ASP A 380 13.45 -16.80 12.48
C ASP A 380 13.42 -17.25 11.01
N ALA A 381 14.03 -16.47 10.12
CA ALA A 381 14.06 -16.80 8.70
C ALA A 381 14.78 -18.12 8.38
N ARG A 382 15.81 -18.51 9.16
CA ARG A 382 16.42 -19.85 9.05
C ARG A 382 15.52 -20.95 9.65
N GLY A 383 14.85 -20.65 10.77
CA GLY A 383 13.91 -21.56 11.45
C GLY A 383 12.72 -21.98 10.58
N ARG A 384 12.31 -21.13 9.62
CA ARG A 384 11.31 -21.46 8.59
C ARG A 384 11.75 -22.53 7.58
N GLY A 385 12.97 -23.06 7.71
CA GLY A 385 13.38 -24.38 7.20
C GLY A 385 14.37 -24.36 6.03
N PRO A 386 14.80 -25.54 5.52
CA PRO A 386 15.91 -25.67 4.58
C PRO A 386 15.77 -24.86 3.28
N GLY A 387 14.52 -24.67 2.82
CA GLY A 387 14.20 -23.86 1.64
C GLY A 387 14.44 -22.35 1.83
N TRP A 388 14.40 -21.85 3.07
CA TRP A 388 14.77 -20.48 3.42
C TRP A 388 16.27 -20.35 3.60
N ILE A 389 16.88 -21.22 4.41
CA ILE A 389 18.34 -21.26 4.68
C ILE A 389 19.14 -21.15 3.37
N LYS A 390 18.85 -22.05 2.41
CA LYS A 390 19.49 -22.08 1.08
C LYS A 390 19.38 -20.76 0.30
N ARG A 391 18.27 -20.03 0.45
CA ARG A 391 18.03 -18.75 -0.23
C ARG A 391 18.75 -17.59 0.46
N ILE A 392 18.74 -17.58 1.78
CA ILE A 392 19.44 -16.60 2.61
C ILE A 392 20.96 -16.70 2.37
N GLU A 393 21.52 -17.91 2.38
CA GLU A 393 22.94 -18.16 2.11
C GLU A 393 23.35 -17.81 0.67
N ALA A 394 22.53 -18.20 -0.32
CA ALA A 394 22.78 -17.83 -1.71
C ALA A 394 22.66 -16.31 -1.94
N GLY A 395 21.73 -15.64 -1.25
CA GLY A 395 21.59 -14.19 -1.22
C GLY A 395 22.82 -13.51 -0.60
N GLN A 396 23.24 -13.94 0.59
CA GLN A 396 24.48 -13.49 1.24
C GLN A 396 25.69 -13.63 0.31
N LYS A 397 25.87 -14.80 -0.31
CA LYS A 397 26.98 -15.05 -1.25
C LYS A 397 26.90 -14.19 -2.51
N ALA A 398 25.69 -13.92 -3.03
CA ALA A 398 25.48 -13.05 -4.18
C ALA A 398 25.76 -11.57 -3.85
N MET A 399 25.28 -11.10 -2.69
CA MET A 399 25.54 -9.77 -2.14
C MET A 399 27.05 -9.55 -1.96
N LYS A 400 27.73 -10.49 -1.27
CA LYS A 400 29.16 -10.41 -1.00
C LYS A 400 30.03 -10.41 -2.25
N ARG A 401 29.60 -11.09 -3.32
CA ARG A 401 30.27 -11.06 -4.64
C ARG A 401 30.01 -9.77 -5.43
N LEU A 402 28.97 -9.00 -5.09
CA LEU A 402 28.57 -7.79 -5.79
C LEU A 402 29.12 -6.51 -5.13
N LEU A 403 29.13 -6.48 -3.80
CA LEU A 403 29.37 -5.27 -2.99
C LEU A 403 30.57 -5.37 -2.04
N GLY A 404 31.12 -6.57 -1.83
CA GLY A 404 32.05 -6.87 -0.73
C GLY A 404 31.32 -7.39 0.51
N ASN A 405 32.04 -7.61 1.61
CA ASN A 405 31.36 -7.77 2.90
C ASN A 405 30.66 -6.44 3.25
N PRO A 406 29.39 -6.47 3.73
CA PRO A 406 28.77 -5.30 4.32
C PRO A 406 29.50 -4.84 5.59
#